data_AF-A0A1Y1Y9U4-F1
#
_entry.id   AF-A0A1Y1Y9U4-F1
#
_cell.length_a   1.000
_cell.length_b   1.000
_cell.length_c   1.000
_cell.angle_alpha   90.00
_cell.angle_beta   90.00
_cell.angle_gamma   90.00
#
_symmetry.space_group_name_H-M   'P 1'
#
loop_
_entity.id
_entity.type
_entity.pdbx_description
1 polymer ?
#
loop_
_entity_poly.entity_id
_entity_poly.type
_entity_poly.pdbx_seq_one_letter_code
_entity_poly.pdbx_strand_id
1 'polypeptide(L)' 'NLAQVNRMNRIIMPKLQTITPRAAAYLSEANFANRTWKQDLYDGDCSELQAIKAKYDVIELFYSPKIVGSEA' A
#
# COMPACT_ATOMS: atom_id res chain seq x y z
N ASN A 1 -10.61 -14.61 7.98
CA ASN A 1 -10.41 -14.64 9.45
C ASN A 1 -8.96 -14.26 9.78
N LEU A 2 -8.61 -14.01 11.05
CA LEU A 2 -7.27 -13.56 11.46
C LEU A 2 -6.12 -14.54 11.11
N ALA A 3 -6.38 -15.84 11.13
CA ALA A 3 -5.37 -16.85 10.84
C ALA A 3 -4.87 -16.76 9.38
N GLN A 4 -5.77 -16.51 8.43
CA GLN A 4 -5.38 -16.33 7.02
C GLN A 4 -4.57 -15.05 6.80
N VAL A 5 -4.93 -13.94 7.45
CA VAL A 5 -4.17 -12.68 7.39
C VAL A 5 -2.76 -12.88 7.95
N ASN A 6 -2.63 -13.59 9.08
CA ASN A 6 -1.33 -13.91 9.65
C ASN A 6 -0.49 -14.80 8.74
N ARG A 7 -1.09 -15.81 8.10
CA ARG A 7 -0.40 -16.66 7.12
C ARG A 7 0.10 -15.85 5.92
N MET A 8 -0.72 -14.95 5.40
CA MET A 8 -0.33 -14.05 4.30
C MET A 8 0.86 -13.17 4.70
N ASN A 9 0.74 -12.45 5.82
CA ASN A 9 1.72 -11.45 6.26
C ASN A 9 3.05 -12.04 6.75
N ARG A 10 3.01 -13.21 7.40
CA ARG A 10 4.20 -13.77 8.07
C ARG A 10 4.89 -14.86 7.28
N ILE A 11 4.23 -15.44 6.27
CA ILE A 11 4.76 -16.60 5.54
C ILE A 11 4.78 -16.36 4.03
N ILE A 12 3.65 -15.97 3.43
CA ILE A 12 3.54 -15.92 1.97
C ILE A 12 4.25 -14.67 1.42
N MET A 13 3.87 -13.47 1.88
CA MET A 13 4.44 -12.22 1.37
C MET A 13 5.97 -12.13 1.56
N PRO A 14 6.55 -12.49 2.72
CA PRO A 14 8.01 -12.44 2.89
C PRO A 14 8.77 -13.35 1.91
N LYS A 15 8.23 -14.54 1.63
CA LYS A 15 8.84 -15.47 0.67
C LYS A 15 8.82 -14.93 -0.75
N LEU A 16 7.70 -14.32 -1.16
CA LEU A 16 7.58 -13.67 -2.47
C LEU A 16 8.56 -12.50 -2.59
N GLN A 17 8.57 -11.59 -1.60
CA GLN A 17 9.46 -10.43 -1.58
C GLN A 17 10.95 -10.83 -1.62
N THR A 18 11.32 -11.96 -1.00
CA THR A 18 12.71 -12.46 -1.01
C THR A 18 13.18 -12.84 -2.43
N ILE A 19 12.29 -13.40 -3.26
CA ILE A 19 12.63 -13.79 -4.64
C ILE A 19 12.36 -12.66 -5.65
N THR A 20 11.68 -11.59 -5.24
CA THR A 20 11.39 -10.40 -6.07
C THR A 20 11.72 -9.10 -5.34
N PRO A 21 12.98 -8.85 -4.94
CA PRO A 21 13.33 -7.74 -4.03
C PRO A 21 13.12 -6.33 -4.61
N ARG A 22 12.82 -6.21 -5.91
CA ARG A 22 12.55 -4.94 -6.60
C ARG A 22 11.17 -4.90 -7.27
N ALA A 23 10.33 -5.91 -7.02
CA ALA A 23 8.99 -5.91 -7.60
C ALA A 23 8.09 -4.93 -6.87
N ALA A 24 7.20 -4.31 -7.63
CA ALA A 24 6.04 -3.61 -7.11
C ALA A 24 4.88 -4.60 -6.87
N ALA A 25 3.86 -4.13 -6.19
CA ALA A 25 2.57 -4.79 -6.03
C ALA A 25 1.50 -4.03 -6.82
N TYR A 26 0.56 -4.79 -7.38
CA TYR A 26 -0.55 -4.21 -8.12
C TYR A 26 -1.66 -3.79 -7.14
N LEU A 27 -1.98 -2.48 -7.11
CA LEU A 27 -2.83 -1.86 -6.09
C LEU A 27 -4.18 -2.56 -5.89
N SER A 28 -4.88 -2.94 -6.96
CA SER A 28 -6.21 -3.57 -6.86
C SER A 28 -6.18 -4.99 -6.30
N GLU A 29 -5.02 -5.62 -6.22
CA GLU A 29 -4.82 -6.99 -5.72
C GLU A 29 -3.95 -7.03 -4.46
N ALA A 30 -3.56 -5.85 -3.96
CA ALA A 30 -2.60 -5.73 -2.89
C ALA A 30 -3.19 -6.19 -1.54
N ASN A 31 -2.31 -6.75 -0.72
CA ASN A 31 -2.63 -7.08 0.67
C ASN A 31 -2.92 -5.80 1.48
N PHE A 32 -4.15 -5.65 1.96
CA PHE A 32 -4.57 -4.49 2.76
C PHE A 32 -3.72 -4.27 4.03
N ALA A 33 -3.09 -5.33 4.57
CA ALA A 33 -2.27 -5.27 5.77
C ALA A 33 -0.78 -4.99 5.47
N ASN A 34 -0.43 -4.66 4.22
CA ASN A 34 0.95 -4.39 3.82
C ASN A 34 1.53 -3.16 4.57
N ARG A 35 2.65 -3.37 5.27
CA ARG A 35 3.36 -2.33 6.02
C ARG A 35 4.26 -1.48 5.12
N THR A 36 4.82 -2.08 4.08
CA THR A 36 5.71 -1.45 3.09
C THR A 36 4.95 -0.92 1.88
N TRP A 37 3.63 -0.75 2.01
CA TRP A 37 2.72 -0.40 0.91
C TRP A 37 3.14 0.81 0.08
N LYS A 38 3.73 1.87 0.66
CA LYS A 38 4.20 3.01 -0.15
C LYS A 38 5.27 2.60 -1.14
N GLN A 39 6.26 1.84 -0.67
CA GLN A 39 7.32 1.31 -1.52
C GLN A 39 6.73 0.37 -2.55
N ASP A 40 5.88 -0.55 -2.11
CA ASP A 40 5.38 -1.62 -2.97
C ASP A 40 4.37 -1.10 -4.01
N LEU A 41 3.59 -0.05 -3.72
CA LEU A 41 2.49 0.42 -4.58
C LEU A 41 2.82 1.71 -5.34
N TYR A 42 3.76 2.51 -4.82
CA TYR A 42 4.06 3.85 -5.32
C TYR A 42 5.57 4.12 -5.40
N ASP A 43 6.41 3.08 -5.35
CA ASP A 43 7.88 3.19 -5.35
C ASP A 43 8.44 4.10 -4.24
N GLY A 44 7.68 4.27 -3.16
CA GLY A 44 8.09 5.04 -1.99
C GLY A 44 7.84 6.55 -2.09
N ASP A 45 7.48 7.05 -3.28
CA ASP A 45 7.17 8.46 -3.52
C ASP A 45 5.75 8.65 -4.06
N CYS A 46 4.92 9.31 -3.26
CA CYS A 46 3.55 9.68 -3.63
C CYS A 46 3.38 11.19 -3.82
N SER A 47 4.46 11.98 -3.81
CA SER A 47 4.39 13.45 -3.66
C SER A 47 3.53 14.13 -4.72
N GLU A 48 3.68 13.76 -5.99
CA GLU A 48 2.87 14.29 -7.08
C GLU A 48 1.39 13.93 -6.93
N LEU A 49 1.09 12.66 -6.61
CA LEU A 49 -0.27 12.20 -6.38
C LEU A 49 -0.89 12.84 -5.13
N GLN A 50 -0.11 13.08 -4.08
CA GLN A 50 -0.52 13.79 -2.88
C GLN A 50 -0.88 15.24 -3.19
N ALA A 51 -0.09 15.93 -4.02
CA ALA A 51 -0.40 17.28 -4.47
C ALA A 51 -1.72 17.33 -5.27
N ILE A 52 -1.95 16.34 -6.13
CA ILE A 52 -3.22 16.20 -6.86
C ILE A 52 -4.37 15.93 -5.88
N LYS A 53 -4.22 15.00 -4.95
CA LYS A 53 -5.24 14.66 -3.94
C LYS A 53 -5.59 15.89 -3.08
N ALA A 54 -4.60 16.63 -2.62
CA ALA A 54 -4.79 17.85 -1.82
C ALA A 54 -5.52 18.94 -2.60
N LYS A 55 -5.32 19.03 -3.92
CA LYS A 55 -6.05 19.97 -4.79
C LYS A 55 -7.54 19.65 -4.91
N TYR A 56 -7.90 18.37 -4.98
CA TYR A 56 -9.27 17.94 -5.29
C TYR A 56 -10.08 17.46 -4.08
N ASP A 57 -9.42 17.04 -3.00
CA ASP A 57 -10.05 16.57 -1.77
C ASP A 57 -9.43 17.25 -0.54
N VAL A 58 -9.64 18.56 -0.48
CA VAL A 58 -9.06 19.48 0.52
C VAL A 58 -9.45 19.12 1.95
N ILE A 59 -10.62 18.53 2.15
CA ILE A 59 -11.14 18.15 3.48
C ILE A 59 -10.95 16.66 3.80
N GLU A 60 -10.19 15.94 2.97
CA GLU A 60 -9.88 14.52 3.16
C GLU A 60 -11.11 13.60 3.26
N LEU A 61 -12.18 13.93 2.52
CA LEU A 61 -13.43 13.16 2.53
C LEU A 61 -13.24 11.74 1.97
N PHE A 62 -12.36 11.58 0.98
CA PHE A 62 -12.09 10.29 0.34
C PHE A 62 -10.91 9.59 1.01
N TYR A 63 -11.24 8.64 1.88
CA TYR A 63 -10.28 7.83 2.64
C TYR A 63 -10.44 6.33 2.33
N SER A 64 -9.29 5.65 2.22
CA SER A 64 -9.18 4.19 2.21
C SER A 64 -7.80 3.80 2.75
N PRO A 65 -7.63 2.66 3.45
CA PRO A 65 -6.31 2.20 3.85
C PRO A 65 -5.38 2.05 2.64
N LYS A 66 -4.15 2.56 2.76
CA LYS A 66 -3.04 2.34 1.79
C LYS A 66 -3.23 3.03 0.44
N ILE A 67 -4.07 4.07 0.39
CA ILE A 67 -4.17 4.98 -0.74
C ILE A 67 -3.37 6.26 -0.48
N VAL A 68 -3.09 7.02 -1.53
CA VAL A 68 -2.51 8.36 -1.47
C VAL A 68 -3.28 9.24 -0.48
N GLY A 69 -2.56 9.76 0.52
CA GLY A 69 -3.14 10.63 1.57
C GLY A 69 -3.64 9.89 2.82
N SER A 70 -3.65 8.55 2.86
CA SER A 70 -4.12 7.77 4.03
C SER A 70 -3.16 7.71 5.23
N GLU A 71 -2.12 8.55 5.22
CA GLU A 71 -1.09 8.65 6.26
C GLU A 71 -1.30 9.81 7.23
N ALA A 72 -2.14 10.77 6.82
CA ALA A 72 -2.49 11.96 7.58
C ALA A 72 -3.24 11.59 8.87
#